data_AF-A0AAW2B1P7-F1
#
_entry.id   AF-A0AAW2B1P7-F1
#
_cell.length_a   1.000
_cell.length_b   1.000
_cell.length_c   1.000
_cell.angle_alpha   90.00
_cell.angle_beta   90.00
_cell.angle_gamma   90.00
#
_symmetry.space_group_name_H-M   'P 1'
#
loop_
_entity.id
_entity.type
_entity.pdbx_description
1 polymer ?
#
loop_
_entity_poly.entity_id
_entity_poly.type
_entity_poly.pdbx_seq_one_letter_code
_entity_poly.pdbx_strand_id
1 'polypeptide(L)'
;ECVDPLDLRRLVSISMDGPNVNFKCFELFQQEHAERYGGSQLVAVGSCRLHTLHNTVKSGFSIWQVEKLLRAMHTLFHNVPARREDYTAVTKSSVFPLSFCGHRWLENQPVIERALEVWPSLTQYIDAVRRKQLPNPGTASFDTVEDEKKDTLIVAKLHFSLTVARLFSPFLKKYQTDEPVMPFLSDDLAELIKVLSNFLNFHYLELGILFSSSKYHFISRKIVELGVLEFKRDCMQGLSNIIRKMQEKSPLKYATVRQMACLDPSVMFRDPDKCKRQMKCLVQTFLQDKQLTGGVSAGRN
;
A
#
# COMPACT_ATOMS: atom_id res chain seq x y z
N GLU A 1 17.16 -6.78 30.08
CA GLU A 1 15.78 -7.22 30.32
C GLU A 1 15.75 -8.74 30.26
N CYS A 2 15.25 -9.39 31.32
CA CYS A 2 15.05 -10.84 31.34
C CYS A 2 13.97 -11.19 30.33
N VAL A 3 14.38 -11.71 29.17
CA VAL A 3 13.45 -12.44 28.31
C VAL A 3 13.49 -13.87 28.84
N ASP A 4 12.50 -14.22 29.67
CA ASP A 4 12.26 -15.62 29.97
C ASP A 4 12.22 -16.40 28.64
N PRO A 5 12.86 -17.58 28.56
CA PRO A 5 12.89 -18.33 27.32
C PRO A 5 11.45 -18.60 26.85
N LEU A 6 11.17 -18.24 25.59
CA LEU A 6 9.86 -18.42 24.98
C LEU A 6 9.46 -19.90 25.03
N ASP A 7 8.33 -20.21 25.68
CA ASP A 7 7.78 -21.57 25.68
C ASP A 7 7.22 -21.90 24.29
N LEU A 8 8.08 -22.49 23.45
CA LEU A 8 7.74 -22.87 22.08
C LEU A 8 6.60 -23.90 22.02
N ARG A 9 6.32 -24.64 23.10
CA ARG A 9 5.18 -25.58 23.14
C ARG A 9 3.84 -24.85 23.08
N ARG A 10 3.78 -23.62 23.60
CA ARG A 10 2.58 -22.76 23.62
C ARG A 10 2.54 -21.76 22.47
N LEU A 11 3.42 -21.90 21.49
CA LEU A 11 3.46 -21.00 20.34
C LEU A 11 2.22 -21.24 19.46
N VAL A 12 1.42 -20.19 19.30
CA VAL A 12 0.17 -20.23 18.51
C VAL A 12 0.43 -19.91 17.05
N SER A 13 1.30 -18.94 16.76
CA SER A 13 1.46 -18.37 15.42
C SER A 13 2.79 -17.64 15.30
N ILE A 14 3.28 -17.48 14.07
CA ILE A 14 4.41 -16.63 13.72
C ILE A 14 3.93 -15.61 12.69
N SER A 15 4.11 -14.33 13.00
CA SER A 15 3.87 -13.24 12.05
C SER A 15 5.15 -12.89 11.30
N MET A 16 5.04 -12.65 9.99
CA MET A 16 6.18 -12.38 9.10
C MET A 16 5.74 -11.58 7.88
N ASP A 17 6.66 -10.91 7.20
CA ASP A 17 6.40 -10.25 5.92
C ASP A 17 6.36 -11.24 4.73
N GLY A 18 6.16 -10.70 3.52
CA GLY A 18 5.84 -11.49 2.32
C GLY A 18 6.97 -12.14 1.49
N PRO A 19 8.29 -11.99 1.77
CA PRO A 19 9.33 -12.71 1.03
C PRO A 19 9.19 -14.24 1.10
N ASN A 20 9.47 -14.94 0.00
CA ASN A 20 9.37 -16.41 -0.09
C ASN A 20 10.25 -17.14 0.94
N VAL A 21 11.39 -16.55 1.32
CA VAL A 21 12.28 -17.10 2.35
C VAL A 21 11.58 -17.22 3.71
N ASN A 22 10.68 -16.28 4.03
CA ASN A 22 9.97 -16.29 5.31
C ASN A 22 8.85 -17.33 5.32
N PHE A 23 8.14 -17.50 4.20
CA PHE A 23 7.24 -18.64 4.03
C PHE A 23 7.99 -19.97 4.15
N LYS A 24 9.19 -20.09 3.57
CA LYS A 24 9.98 -21.31 3.71
C LYS A 24 10.44 -21.55 5.16
N CYS A 25 10.81 -20.49 5.87
CA CYS A 25 11.11 -20.54 7.30
C CYS A 25 9.90 -21.05 8.10
N PHE A 26 8.70 -20.51 7.85
CA PHE A 26 7.47 -20.99 8.49
C PHE A 26 7.23 -22.47 8.25
N GLU A 27 7.36 -22.94 7.00
CA GLU A 27 7.17 -24.35 6.64
C GLU A 27 8.14 -25.27 7.39
N LEU A 28 9.44 -24.93 7.41
CA LEU A 28 10.46 -25.73 8.09
C LEU A 28 10.25 -25.71 9.61
N PHE A 29 9.96 -24.54 10.18
CA PHE A 29 9.68 -24.39 11.60
C PHE A 29 8.42 -25.19 11.99
N GLN A 30 7.38 -25.16 11.17
CA GLN A 30 6.15 -25.94 11.41
C GLN A 30 6.43 -27.44 11.45
N GLN A 31 7.29 -27.95 10.56
CA GLN A 31 7.67 -29.37 10.55
C GLN A 31 8.40 -29.75 11.85
N GLU A 32 9.43 -29.00 12.22
CA GLU A 32 10.20 -29.25 13.45
C GLU A 32 9.33 -29.12 14.71
N HIS A 33 8.47 -28.11 14.76
CA HIS A 33 7.54 -27.88 15.87
C HIS A 33 6.55 -29.05 16.01
N ALA A 34 5.99 -29.53 14.90
CA ALA A 34 5.09 -30.67 14.90
C ALA A 34 5.81 -31.96 15.37
N GLU A 35 7.03 -32.22 14.92
CA GLU A 35 7.83 -33.37 15.37
C GLU A 35 8.13 -33.31 16.87
N ARG A 36 8.50 -32.13 17.38
CA ARG A 36 8.87 -31.95 18.80
C ARG A 36 7.67 -31.94 19.74
N TYR A 37 6.51 -31.44 19.29
CA TYR A 37 5.34 -31.21 20.15
C TYR A 37 4.12 -32.03 19.75
N GLY A 38 4.35 -33.30 19.40
CA GLY A 38 3.28 -34.29 19.27
C GLY A 38 2.29 -34.01 18.14
N GLY A 39 2.76 -33.41 17.05
CA GLY A 39 2.00 -33.07 15.84
C GLY A 39 1.27 -31.73 15.91
N SER A 40 1.56 -30.86 16.87
CA SER A 40 0.96 -29.53 16.97
C SER A 40 1.18 -28.70 15.69
N GLN A 41 0.14 -28.01 15.23
CA GLN A 41 0.18 -27.14 14.06
C GLN A 41 0.02 -25.67 14.49
N LEU A 42 0.85 -24.79 13.95
CA LEU A 42 0.75 -23.34 14.13
C LEU A 42 -0.36 -22.78 13.26
N VAL A 43 -1.01 -21.75 13.79
CA VAL A 43 -2.08 -21.04 13.09
C VAL A 43 -1.48 -20.12 12.03
N ALA A 44 -1.65 -20.52 10.77
CA ALA A 44 -1.27 -19.71 9.61
C ALA A 44 -2.34 -18.65 9.30
N VAL A 45 -1.94 -17.37 9.38
CA VAL A 45 -2.78 -16.21 9.01
C VAL A 45 -2.26 -15.45 7.78
N GLY A 46 -1.22 -16.00 7.14
CA GLY A 46 -0.52 -15.40 6.00
C GLY A 46 0.56 -14.39 6.42
N SER A 47 1.13 -13.70 5.44
CA SER A 47 2.13 -12.66 5.66
C SER A 47 1.52 -11.33 6.08
N CYS A 48 2.37 -10.40 6.53
CA CYS A 48 2.05 -9.02 6.84
C CYS A 48 1.38 -8.36 5.64
N ARG A 49 0.14 -7.94 5.85
CA ARG A 49 -0.71 -7.49 4.75
C ARG A 49 -0.46 -6.08 4.34
N LEU A 50 0.03 -5.24 5.26
CA LEU A 50 0.46 -3.90 4.93
C LEU A 50 1.54 -3.97 3.82
N HIS A 51 2.53 -4.86 3.97
CA HIS A 51 3.52 -5.12 2.93
C HIS A 51 2.90 -5.62 1.62
N THR A 52 1.91 -6.52 1.70
CA THR A 52 1.15 -6.95 0.51
C THR A 52 0.52 -5.75 -0.21
N LEU A 53 -0.15 -4.84 0.52
CA LEU A 53 -0.79 -3.65 -0.06
C LEU A 53 0.21 -2.66 -0.66
N HIS A 54 1.34 -2.41 0.01
CA HIS A 54 2.41 -1.58 -0.57
C HIS A 54 2.91 -2.16 -1.90
N ASN A 55 3.14 -3.48 -1.93
CA ASN A 55 3.62 -4.16 -3.12
C ASN A 55 2.58 -4.25 -4.24
N THR A 56 1.29 -4.42 -3.91
CA THR A 56 0.23 -4.43 -4.93
C THR A 56 0.14 -3.08 -5.62
N VAL A 57 0.12 -1.97 -4.86
CA VAL A 57 0.08 -0.61 -5.41
C VAL A 57 1.33 -0.29 -6.23
N LYS A 58 2.53 -0.62 -5.72
CA LYS A 58 3.77 -0.50 -6.51
C LYS A 58 3.64 -1.14 -7.88
N SER A 59 3.12 -2.36 -7.91
CA SER A 59 3.03 -3.12 -9.16
C SER A 59 1.87 -2.70 -10.07
N GLY A 60 0.87 -2.00 -9.55
CA GLY A 60 -0.20 -1.42 -10.36
C GLY A 60 0.31 -0.27 -11.24
N PHE A 61 1.29 0.49 -10.75
CA PHE A 61 1.75 1.73 -11.39
C PHE A 61 3.19 1.68 -11.91
N SER A 62 3.80 0.49 -12.01
CA SER A 62 5.17 0.34 -12.51
C SER A 62 5.35 0.83 -13.95
N ILE A 63 4.27 0.86 -14.74
CA ILE A 63 4.29 1.35 -16.14
C ILE A 63 4.71 2.84 -16.20
N TRP A 64 4.26 3.65 -15.24
CA TRP A 64 4.55 5.09 -15.23
C TRP A 64 5.86 5.45 -14.54
N GLN A 65 6.51 4.51 -13.85
CA GLN A 65 7.78 4.74 -13.15
C GLN A 65 7.78 5.98 -12.24
N VAL A 66 6.64 6.32 -11.63
CA VAL A 66 6.48 7.51 -10.76
C VAL A 66 7.54 7.55 -9.64
N GLU A 67 7.96 6.38 -9.13
CA GLU A 67 9.03 6.31 -8.13
C GLU A 67 10.37 6.87 -8.64
N LYS A 68 10.69 6.68 -9.93
CA LYS A 68 11.93 7.18 -10.54
C LYS A 68 11.92 8.71 -10.54
N LEU A 69 10.80 9.31 -10.95
CA LEU A 69 10.62 10.76 -10.91
C LEU A 69 10.72 11.31 -9.49
N LEU A 70 9.94 10.77 -8.55
CA LEU A 70 9.92 11.28 -7.16
C LEU A 70 11.30 11.21 -6.50
N ARG A 71 12.05 10.13 -6.74
CA ARG A 71 13.44 10.01 -6.29
C ARG A 71 14.36 11.04 -6.96
N ALA A 72 14.25 11.22 -8.27
CA ALA A 72 15.04 12.18 -9.01
C ALA A 72 14.82 13.62 -8.53
N MET A 73 13.56 14.01 -8.29
CA MET A 73 13.19 15.31 -7.74
C MET A 73 13.90 15.60 -6.41
N HIS A 74 13.90 14.64 -5.48
CA HIS A 74 14.62 14.80 -4.21
C HIS A 74 16.13 14.84 -4.40
N THR A 75 16.70 13.87 -5.12
CA THR A 75 18.15 13.75 -5.35
C THR A 75 18.74 14.98 -6.08
N LEU A 76 17.94 15.66 -6.89
CA LEU A 76 18.35 16.91 -7.55
C LEU A 76 18.69 18.04 -6.55
N PHE A 77 18.15 18.03 -5.33
CA PHE A 77 18.41 19.08 -4.34
C PHE A 77 19.03 18.56 -3.04
N HIS A 78 19.02 17.25 -2.83
CA HIS A 78 19.55 16.62 -1.64
C HIS A 78 21.06 16.85 -1.52
N ASN A 79 21.49 17.42 -0.39
CA ASN A 79 22.89 17.74 -0.08
C ASN A 79 23.62 18.59 -1.13
N VAL A 80 22.89 19.44 -1.89
CA VAL A 80 23.52 20.36 -2.84
C VAL A 80 23.04 21.81 -2.58
N PRO A 81 23.70 22.55 -1.67
CA PRO A 81 23.30 23.90 -1.28
C PRO A 81 23.22 24.89 -2.44
N ALA A 82 24.23 24.91 -3.32
CA ALA A 82 24.27 25.83 -4.47
C ALA A 82 23.03 25.68 -5.38
N ARG A 83 22.62 24.43 -5.69
CA ARG A 83 21.40 24.20 -6.49
C ARG A 83 20.13 24.64 -5.77
N ARG A 84 20.09 24.54 -4.44
CA ARG A 84 18.94 25.02 -3.65
C ARG A 84 18.87 26.54 -3.65
N GLU A 85 20.02 27.21 -3.56
CA GLU A 85 20.12 28.66 -3.69
C GLU A 85 19.67 29.13 -5.08
N ASP A 86 20.19 28.54 -6.15
CA ASP A 86 19.78 28.82 -7.54
C ASP A 86 18.27 28.62 -7.75
N TYR A 87 17.73 27.50 -7.25
CA TYR A 87 16.31 27.20 -7.28
C TYR A 87 15.49 28.28 -6.58
N THR A 88 15.85 28.65 -5.35
CA THR A 88 15.13 29.67 -4.58
C THR A 88 15.26 31.05 -5.22
N ALA A 89 16.42 31.40 -5.77
CA ALA A 89 16.65 32.67 -6.44
C ALA A 89 15.76 32.85 -7.68
N VAL A 90 15.65 31.81 -8.52
CA VAL A 90 14.85 31.84 -9.75
C VAL A 90 13.35 31.67 -9.47
N THR A 91 12.97 30.73 -8.62
CA THR A 91 11.55 30.36 -8.43
C THR A 91 10.86 31.14 -7.32
N LYS A 92 11.63 31.81 -6.47
CA LYS A 92 11.17 32.46 -5.23
C LYS A 92 10.55 31.50 -4.20
N SER A 93 10.69 30.19 -4.41
CA SER A 93 10.22 29.15 -3.49
C SER A 93 11.38 28.58 -2.66
N SER A 94 11.14 28.36 -1.37
CA SER A 94 12.02 27.60 -0.48
C SER A 94 11.46 26.21 -0.15
N VAL A 95 10.47 25.75 -0.92
CA VAL A 95 9.83 24.44 -0.76
C VAL A 95 10.50 23.43 -1.69
N PHE A 96 10.92 22.28 -1.14
CA PHE A 96 11.69 21.27 -1.87
C PHE A 96 10.99 19.90 -1.86
N PRO A 97 11.29 19.01 -2.83
CA PRO A 97 10.78 17.64 -2.87
C PRO A 97 11.20 16.82 -1.64
N LEU A 98 10.36 15.85 -1.25
CA LEU A 98 10.63 14.93 -0.14
C LEU A 98 11.25 13.61 -0.64
N SER A 99 11.95 12.91 0.25
CA SER A 99 12.52 11.60 -0.04
C SER A 99 11.46 10.51 -0.20
N PHE A 100 11.57 9.70 -1.25
CA PHE A 100 10.66 8.58 -1.51
C PHE A 100 11.15 7.25 -0.92
N CYS A 101 10.27 6.53 -0.22
CA CYS A 101 10.55 5.20 0.34
C CYS A 101 10.01 4.07 -0.57
N GLY A 102 10.91 3.29 -1.17
CA GLY A 102 10.57 2.26 -2.17
C GLY A 102 9.86 1.02 -1.64
N HIS A 103 9.87 0.81 -0.32
CA HIS A 103 9.24 -0.33 0.33
C HIS A 103 7.90 0.03 0.98
N ARG A 104 7.61 1.34 1.14
CA ARG A 104 6.41 1.87 1.80
C ARG A 104 5.61 2.76 0.86
N TRP A 105 5.22 2.22 -0.29
CA TRP A 105 4.59 2.97 -1.39
C TRP A 105 3.42 3.85 -0.95
N LEU A 106 2.43 3.27 -0.27
CA LEU A 106 1.27 3.99 0.26
C LEU A 106 1.58 5.08 1.31
N GLU A 107 2.68 4.97 2.06
CA GLU A 107 3.08 6.02 3.02
C GLU A 107 3.69 7.24 2.32
N ASN A 108 4.05 7.14 1.03
CA ASN A 108 4.58 8.26 0.25
C ASN A 108 3.51 9.27 -0.19
N GLN A 109 2.29 9.24 0.37
CA GLN A 109 1.25 10.24 0.09
C GLN A 109 1.79 11.69 0.23
N PRO A 110 2.50 12.07 1.31
CA PRO A 110 3.06 13.42 1.45
C PRO A 110 4.14 13.74 0.41
N VAL A 111 4.87 12.71 -0.06
CA VAL A 111 5.91 12.88 -1.10
C VAL A 111 5.28 13.25 -2.43
N ILE A 112 4.17 12.59 -2.80
CA ILE A 112 3.43 12.89 -4.03
C ILE A 112 2.75 14.27 -3.92
N GLU A 113 2.16 14.60 -2.78
CA GLU A 113 1.57 15.91 -2.52
C GLU A 113 2.62 17.03 -2.64
N ARG A 114 3.80 16.85 -2.03
CA ARG A 114 4.91 17.78 -2.18
C ARG A 114 5.41 17.87 -3.62
N ALA A 115 5.48 16.74 -4.34
CA ALA A 115 5.91 16.75 -5.73
C ALA A 115 4.96 17.59 -6.60
N LEU A 116 3.64 17.46 -6.40
CA LEU A 116 2.62 18.26 -7.07
C LEU A 116 2.73 19.75 -6.71
N GLU A 117 2.98 20.08 -5.45
CA GLU A 117 3.21 21.46 -4.97
C GLU A 117 4.45 22.09 -5.64
N VAL A 118 5.55 21.33 -5.71
CA VAL A 118 6.84 21.80 -6.22
C VAL A 118 6.91 21.80 -7.74
N TRP A 119 6.05 21.06 -8.44
CA TRP A 119 6.11 20.85 -9.89
C TRP A 119 6.21 22.14 -10.72
N PRO A 120 5.41 23.20 -10.47
CA PRO A 120 5.50 24.45 -11.23
C PRO A 120 6.86 25.15 -11.07
N SER A 121 7.34 25.28 -9.83
CA SER A 121 8.64 25.89 -9.53
C SER A 121 9.80 25.04 -10.07
N LEU A 122 9.70 23.71 -10.00
CA LEU A 122 10.69 22.82 -10.60
C LEU A 122 10.76 23.01 -12.12
N THR A 123 9.61 23.09 -12.79
CA THR A 123 9.51 23.35 -14.23
C THR A 123 10.22 24.66 -14.60
N GLN A 124 10.00 25.72 -13.82
CA GLN A 124 10.67 27.02 -13.99
C GLN A 124 12.19 26.92 -13.81
N TYR A 125 12.67 26.17 -12.81
CA TYR A 125 14.09 25.92 -12.60
C TYR A 125 14.73 25.19 -13.80
N ILE A 126 14.09 24.12 -14.31
CA ILE A 126 14.57 23.40 -15.49
C ILE A 126 14.63 24.33 -16.71
N ASP A 127 13.62 25.17 -16.92
CA ASP A 127 13.61 26.14 -18.01
C ASP A 127 14.73 27.18 -17.88
N ALA A 128 15.03 27.67 -16.68
CA ALA A 128 16.13 28.61 -16.45
C ALA A 128 17.50 27.98 -16.77
N VAL A 129 17.72 26.73 -16.38
CA VAL A 129 18.92 25.96 -16.76
C VAL A 129 19.02 25.83 -18.29
N ARG A 130 17.91 25.52 -18.98
CA ARG A 130 17.91 25.38 -20.45
C ARG A 130 18.05 26.69 -21.20
N ARG A 131 17.61 27.80 -20.61
CA ARG A 131 17.90 29.17 -21.10
C ARG A 131 19.31 29.64 -20.76
N LYS A 132 20.16 28.79 -20.17
CA LYS A 132 21.53 29.11 -19.74
C LYS A 132 21.62 30.23 -18.71
N GLN A 133 20.54 30.46 -17.95
CA GLN A 133 20.51 31.42 -16.83
C GLN A 133 21.14 30.84 -15.57
N LEU A 134 21.17 29.50 -15.48
CA LEU A 134 21.75 28.72 -14.40
C LEU A 134 22.70 27.65 -14.98
N PRO A 135 23.70 27.19 -14.21
CA PRO A 135 24.56 26.09 -14.63
C PRO A 135 23.75 24.81 -14.81
N ASN A 136 24.08 24.01 -15.83
CA ASN A 136 23.50 22.69 -15.99
C ASN A 136 24.10 21.72 -14.97
N PRO A 137 23.29 21.05 -14.12
CA PRO A 137 23.81 20.10 -13.15
C PRO A 137 24.52 18.88 -13.75
N GLY A 138 24.19 18.46 -14.97
CA GLY A 138 24.80 17.28 -15.60
C GLY A 138 24.61 15.97 -14.84
N THR A 139 23.53 15.85 -14.07
CA THR A 139 23.23 14.68 -13.23
C THR A 139 22.05 13.88 -13.77
N ALA A 140 22.08 12.56 -13.64
CA ALA A 140 20.98 11.68 -14.05
C ALA A 140 19.60 12.05 -13.43
N SER A 141 19.58 12.64 -12.23
CA SER A 141 18.35 13.14 -11.62
C SER A 141 17.77 14.37 -12.34
N PHE A 142 18.63 15.25 -12.85
CA PHE A 142 18.22 16.37 -13.68
C PHE A 142 17.65 15.86 -15.00
N ASP A 143 18.36 14.95 -15.67
CA ASP A 143 17.94 14.38 -16.95
C ASP A 143 16.58 13.66 -16.82
N THR A 144 16.39 12.90 -15.74
CA THR A 144 15.11 12.25 -15.44
C THR A 144 13.99 13.28 -15.28
N VAL A 145 14.18 14.34 -14.49
CA VAL A 145 13.15 15.37 -14.29
C VAL A 145 12.84 16.10 -15.60
N GLU A 146 13.86 16.36 -16.41
CA GLU A 146 13.67 16.98 -17.71
C GLU A 146 12.90 16.09 -18.69
N ASP A 147 13.21 14.80 -18.74
CA ASP A 147 12.50 13.86 -19.60
C ASP A 147 11.03 13.76 -19.20
N GLU A 148 10.74 13.67 -17.90
CA GLU A 148 9.37 13.63 -17.39
C GLU A 148 8.62 14.96 -17.59
N LYS A 149 9.31 16.09 -17.66
CA LYS A 149 8.71 17.38 -18.03
C LYS A 149 8.15 17.40 -19.46
N LYS A 150 8.63 16.51 -20.34
CA LYS A 150 8.09 16.36 -21.72
C LYS A 150 6.76 15.62 -21.72
N ASP A 151 6.47 14.83 -20.69
CA ASP A 151 5.20 14.13 -20.54
C ASP A 151 4.10 15.10 -20.11
N THR A 152 3.16 15.39 -21.01
CA THR A 152 2.04 16.30 -20.76
C THR A 152 1.05 15.77 -19.72
N LEU A 153 1.13 14.47 -19.37
CA LEU A 153 0.24 13.79 -18.45
C LEU A 153 0.87 13.52 -17.07
N ILE A 154 2.12 13.91 -16.84
CA ILE A 154 2.83 13.56 -15.60
C ILE A 154 2.11 14.04 -14.33
N VAL A 155 1.56 15.26 -14.36
CA VAL A 155 0.77 15.82 -13.27
C VAL A 155 -0.51 14.99 -13.04
N ALA A 156 -1.16 14.54 -14.12
CA ALA A 156 -2.34 13.68 -14.04
C ALA A 156 -1.99 12.30 -13.44
N LYS A 157 -0.85 11.70 -13.84
CA LYS A 157 -0.33 10.44 -13.28
C LYS A 157 -0.04 10.55 -11.78
N LEU A 158 0.56 11.67 -11.34
CA LEU A 158 0.80 11.97 -9.93
C LEU A 158 -0.51 12.12 -9.14
N HIS A 159 -1.50 12.85 -9.66
CA HIS A 159 -2.81 12.97 -9.02
C HIS A 159 -3.56 11.65 -8.93
N PHE A 160 -3.50 10.84 -9.98
CA PHE A 160 -4.12 9.52 -9.97
C PHE A 160 -3.46 8.62 -8.93
N SER A 161 -2.13 8.56 -8.90
CA SER A 161 -1.36 7.82 -7.91
C SER A 161 -1.69 8.27 -6.48
N LEU A 162 -1.80 9.59 -6.25
CA LEU A 162 -2.21 10.17 -4.97
C LEU A 162 -3.64 9.75 -4.58
N THR A 163 -4.57 9.80 -5.53
CA THR A 163 -5.97 9.41 -5.30
C THR A 163 -6.06 7.95 -4.91
N VAL A 164 -5.37 7.07 -5.64
CA VAL A 164 -5.35 5.64 -5.31
C VAL A 164 -4.72 5.41 -3.95
N ALA A 165 -3.58 6.05 -3.62
CA ALA A 165 -2.98 5.94 -2.29
C ALA A 165 -3.96 6.33 -1.17
N ARG A 166 -4.73 7.41 -1.36
CA ARG A 166 -5.74 7.89 -0.40
C ARG A 166 -6.88 6.89 -0.16
N LEU A 167 -7.24 6.06 -1.14
CA LEU A 167 -8.23 5.00 -0.95
C LEU A 167 -7.78 3.96 0.09
N PHE A 168 -6.47 3.76 0.25
CA PHE A 168 -5.91 2.83 1.23
C PHE A 168 -5.69 3.46 2.61
N SER A 169 -5.64 4.79 2.73
CA SER A 169 -5.26 5.48 3.98
C SER A 169 -6.11 5.09 5.19
N PRO A 170 -7.46 4.97 5.10
CA PRO A 170 -8.27 4.51 6.24
C PRO A 170 -7.90 3.09 6.69
N PHE A 171 -7.66 2.19 5.72
CA PHE A 171 -7.24 0.82 6.01
C PHE A 171 -5.87 0.80 6.69
N LEU A 172 -4.87 1.49 6.12
CA LEU A 172 -3.52 1.52 6.71
C LEU A 172 -3.55 2.06 8.14
N LYS A 173 -4.26 3.17 8.38
CA LYS A 173 -4.37 3.76 9.71
C LYS A 173 -4.99 2.80 10.73
N LYS A 174 -5.97 2.00 10.31
CA LYS A 174 -6.62 1.00 11.18
C LYS A 174 -5.72 -0.20 11.47
N TYR A 175 -4.90 -0.62 10.52
CA TYR A 175 -4.08 -1.84 10.62
C TYR A 175 -2.61 -1.60 11.01
N GLN A 176 -2.15 -0.35 11.06
CA GLN A 176 -0.85 0.06 11.61
C GLN A 176 -1.00 0.38 13.11
N THR A 177 -1.33 -0.63 13.90
CA THR A 177 -1.57 -0.52 15.35
C THR A 177 -1.23 -1.82 16.05
N ASP A 178 -0.97 -1.75 17.35
CA ASP A 178 -0.78 -2.91 18.22
C ASP A 178 -2.11 -3.45 18.79
N GLU A 179 -3.22 -2.75 18.53
CA GLU A 179 -4.57 -3.16 18.94
C GLU A 179 -5.02 -4.46 18.21
N PRO A 180 -5.91 -5.27 18.82
CA PRO A 180 -6.37 -6.54 18.27
C PRO A 180 -7.36 -6.32 17.11
N VAL A 181 -6.86 -5.91 15.95
CA VAL A 181 -7.67 -5.52 14.79
C VAL A 181 -7.98 -6.66 13.82
N MET A 182 -7.44 -7.87 14.06
CA MET A 182 -7.71 -9.05 13.22
C MET A 182 -9.20 -9.40 13.05
N PRO A 183 -10.08 -9.25 14.06
CA PRO A 183 -11.51 -9.52 13.89
C PRO A 183 -12.16 -8.69 12.76
N PHE A 184 -11.75 -7.44 12.59
CA PHE A 184 -12.36 -6.53 11.61
C PHE A 184 -11.85 -6.74 10.17
N LEU A 185 -10.76 -7.48 10.02
CA LEU A 185 -10.03 -7.57 8.78
C LEU A 185 -10.85 -8.07 7.62
N SER A 186 -11.59 -9.16 7.85
CA SER A 186 -12.24 -9.85 6.74
C SER A 186 -13.17 -8.90 5.99
N ASP A 187 -13.95 -8.16 6.77
CA ASP A 187 -14.97 -7.24 6.28
C ASP A 187 -14.32 -5.96 5.73
N ASP A 188 -13.33 -5.40 6.42
CA ASP A 188 -12.61 -4.20 5.96
C ASP A 188 -11.87 -4.43 4.63
N LEU A 189 -11.25 -5.61 4.45
CA LEU A 189 -10.55 -5.93 3.21
C LEU A 189 -11.53 -6.14 2.06
N ALA A 190 -12.68 -6.77 2.32
CA ALA A 190 -13.75 -6.91 1.34
C ALA A 190 -14.30 -5.54 0.92
N GLU A 191 -14.52 -4.64 1.88
CA GLU A 191 -14.99 -3.28 1.61
C GLU A 191 -13.93 -2.47 0.82
N LEU A 192 -12.64 -2.58 1.16
CA LEU A 192 -11.58 -1.93 0.39
C LEU A 192 -11.53 -2.41 -1.07
N ILE A 193 -11.65 -3.72 -1.31
CA ILE A 193 -11.72 -4.29 -2.66
C ILE A 193 -12.95 -3.75 -3.41
N LYS A 194 -14.09 -3.63 -2.73
CA LYS A 194 -15.33 -3.08 -3.29
C LYS A 194 -15.18 -1.59 -3.63
N VAL A 195 -14.56 -0.79 -2.76
CA VAL A 195 -14.27 0.63 -3.04
C VAL A 195 -13.39 0.76 -4.29
N LEU A 196 -12.33 -0.05 -4.41
CA LEU A 196 -11.46 -0.05 -5.59
C LEU A 196 -12.20 -0.49 -6.86
N SER A 197 -13.06 -1.51 -6.76
CA SER A 197 -13.88 -1.99 -7.89
C SER A 197 -14.88 -0.93 -8.33
N ASN A 198 -15.52 -0.25 -7.38
CA ASN A 198 -16.42 0.87 -7.66
C ASN A 198 -15.67 2.03 -8.29
N PHE A 199 -14.46 2.33 -7.82
CA PHE A 199 -13.62 3.38 -8.40
C PHE A 199 -13.23 3.06 -9.85
N LEU A 200 -12.89 1.80 -10.15
CA LEU A 200 -12.64 1.31 -11.51
C LEU A 200 -13.88 1.50 -12.40
N ASN A 201 -15.06 1.14 -11.91
CA ASN A 201 -16.33 1.27 -12.64
C ASN A 201 -16.77 2.74 -12.80
N PHE A 202 -16.51 3.61 -11.82
CA PHE A 202 -16.86 5.03 -11.87
C PHE A 202 -15.96 5.80 -12.86
N HIS A 203 -14.68 5.42 -12.97
CA HIS A 203 -13.77 5.98 -13.98
C HIS A 203 -14.09 5.53 -15.42
N TYR A 204 -14.95 4.53 -15.60
CA TYR A 204 -15.57 4.22 -16.89
C TYR A 204 -16.50 5.35 -17.37
N LEU A 205 -17.05 6.17 -16.45
CA LEU A 205 -17.99 7.25 -16.78
C LEU A 205 -17.41 8.67 -16.67
N GLU A 206 -16.54 9.02 -15.71
CA GLU A 206 -16.20 10.44 -15.49
C GLU A 206 -14.75 10.72 -15.06
N LEU A 207 -13.78 10.28 -15.85
CA LEU A 207 -12.46 10.92 -15.81
C LEU A 207 -12.54 12.43 -16.13
N GLY A 208 -13.65 12.93 -16.69
CA GLY A 208 -13.93 14.35 -16.91
C GLY A 208 -14.04 15.22 -15.65
N ILE A 209 -14.55 14.71 -14.51
CA ILE A 209 -14.80 15.55 -13.31
C ILE A 209 -13.52 15.88 -12.53
N LEU A 210 -12.54 14.98 -12.50
CA LEU A 210 -11.21 15.28 -11.95
C LEU A 210 -10.52 16.41 -12.74
N PHE A 211 -10.82 16.55 -14.04
CA PHE A 211 -10.39 17.68 -14.87
C PHE A 211 -11.27 18.94 -14.70
N SER A 212 -12.50 18.82 -14.18
CA SER A 212 -13.45 19.94 -13.99
C SER A 212 -13.32 20.68 -12.66
N SER A 213 -12.57 20.15 -11.68
CA SER A 213 -12.18 20.93 -10.50
C SER A 213 -11.27 22.09 -10.94
N SER A 214 -11.57 23.31 -10.50
CA SER A 214 -11.02 24.60 -10.93
C SER A 214 -9.48 24.73 -10.92
N LYS A 215 -8.76 23.76 -10.36
CA LYS A 215 -7.28 23.67 -10.35
C LYS A 215 -6.66 23.08 -11.62
N TYR A 216 -7.40 22.34 -12.46
CA TYR A 216 -6.82 21.56 -13.57
C TYR A 216 -7.34 21.92 -14.98
N HIS A 217 -8.09 23.02 -15.08
CA HIS A 217 -8.60 23.55 -16.36
C HIS A 217 -7.50 23.79 -17.42
N PHE A 218 -6.24 23.96 -16.99
CA PHE A 218 -5.10 24.16 -17.89
C PHE A 218 -4.68 22.90 -18.67
N ILE A 219 -5.01 21.71 -18.17
CA ILE A 219 -4.56 20.43 -18.75
C ILE A 219 -5.39 20.05 -19.98
N SER A 220 -6.65 20.50 -20.10
CA SER A 220 -7.56 20.07 -21.17
C SER A 220 -7.28 20.68 -22.55
N ARG A 221 -6.56 21.81 -22.65
CA ARG A 221 -6.39 22.55 -23.92
C ARG A 221 -5.28 22.04 -24.85
N LYS A 222 -4.40 21.12 -24.38
CA LYS A 222 -3.19 20.70 -25.13
C LYS A 222 -3.01 19.20 -25.31
N ILE A 223 -3.90 18.37 -24.77
CA ILE A 223 -3.73 16.92 -24.83
C ILE A 223 -4.43 16.39 -26.09
N VAL A 224 -3.66 15.65 -26.89
CA VAL A 224 -4.18 14.86 -28.02
C VAL A 224 -5.12 13.81 -27.47
N GLU A 225 -6.32 13.69 -28.05
CA GLU A 225 -7.38 12.76 -27.65
C GLU A 225 -6.86 11.32 -27.41
N LEU A 226 -5.89 10.88 -28.21
CA LEU A 226 -5.19 9.59 -28.08
C LEU A 226 -4.45 9.43 -26.74
N GLY A 227 -3.74 10.45 -26.27
CA GLY A 227 -3.00 10.40 -24.99
C GLY A 227 -3.93 10.32 -23.78
N VAL A 228 -5.12 10.93 -23.86
CA VAL A 228 -6.15 10.78 -22.82
C VAL A 228 -6.61 9.32 -22.77
N LEU A 229 -6.91 8.70 -23.92
CA LEU A 229 -7.37 7.31 -24.00
C LEU A 229 -6.32 6.33 -23.45
N GLU A 230 -5.04 6.53 -23.78
CA GLU A 230 -3.93 5.75 -23.22
C GLU A 230 -3.84 5.91 -21.70
N PHE A 231 -3.92 7.15 -21.20
CA PHE A 231 -3.95 7.40 -19.76
C PHE A 231 -5.12 6.68 -19.07
N LYS A 232 -6.34 6.72 -19.65
CA LYS A 232 -7.49 5.99 -19.10
C LYS A 232 -7.21 4.48 -19.05
N ARG A 233 -6.67 3.93 -20.14
CA ARG A 233 -6.32 2.51 -20.24
C ARG A 233 -5.31 2.12 -19.16
N ASP A 234 -4.25 2.90 -18.98
CA ASP A 234 -3.24 2.66 -17.95
C ASP A 234 -3.82 2.72 -16.54
N CYS A 235 -4.67 3.71 -16.26
CA CYS A 235 -5.38 3.82 -14.97
C CYS A 235 -6.18 2.55 -14.67
N MET A 236 -6.98 2.09 -15.65
CA MET A 236 -7.81 0.89 -15.53
C MET A 236 -6.96 -0.37 -15.35
N GLN A 237 -5.90 -0.50 -16.14
CA GLN A 237 -5.00 -1.64 -16.08
C GLN A 237 -4.27 -1.70 -14.74
N GLY A 238 -3.81 -0.55 -14.23
CA GLY A 238 -3.16 -0.43 -12.93
C GLY A 238 -4.08 -0.80 -11.77
N LEU A 239 -5.30 -0.26 -11.74
CA LEU A 239 -6.32 -0.60 -10.75
C LEU A 239 -6.71 -2.08 -10.80
N SER A 240 -6.93 -2.62 -12.00
CA SER A 240 -7.27 -4.04 -12.19
C SER A 240 -6.15 -4.95 -11.67
N ASN A 241 -4.90 -4.59 -11.92
CA ASN A 241 -3.74 -5.31 -11.39
C ASN A 241 -3.65 -5.24 -9.86
N ILE A 242 -3.96 -4.09 -9.26
CA ILE A 242 -4.01 -3.93 -7.80
C ILE A 242 -5.08 -4.85 -7.21
N ILE A 243 -6.31 -4.79 -7.72
CA ILE A 243 -7.44 -5.59 -7.24
C ILE A 243 -7.12 -7.08 -7.35
N ARG A 244 -6.66 -7.53 -8.53
CA ARG A 244 -6.29 -8.92 -8.77
C ARG A 244 -5.22 -9.41 -7.78
N LYS A 245 -4.14 -8.66 -7.61
CA LYS A 245 -3.07 -9.05 -6.67
C LYS A 245 -3.52 -9.03 -5.22
N MET A 246 -4.40 -8.10 -4.84
CA MET A 246 -4.99 -8.09 -3.50
C MET A 246 -5.82 -9.34 -3.26
N GLN A 247 -6.58 -9.80 -4.25
CA GLN A 247 -7.33 -11.05 -4.18
C GLN A 247 -6.41 -12.28 -4.13
N GLU A 248 -5.39 -12.36 -5.00
CA GLU A 248 -4.43 -13.48 -5.05
C GLU A 248 -3.64 -13.66 -3.74
N LYS A 249 -3.23 -12.55 -3.12
CA LYS A 249 -2.46 -12.53 -1.88
C LYS A 249 -3.33 -12.33 -0.64
N SER A 250 -4.65 -12.40 -0.79
CA SER A 250 -5.59 -12.14 0.29
C SER A 250 -5.44 -13.18 1.42
N PRO A 251 -5.43 -12.74 2.69
CA PRO A 251 -5.50 -13.65 3.83
C PRO A 251 -6.87 -14.33 3.94
N LEU A 252 -7.87 -13.87 3.18
CA LEU A 252 -9.21 -14.45 3.18
C LEU A 252 -9.20 -15.89 2.68
N LYS A 253 -8.09 -16.39 2.11
CA LYS A 253 -7.92 -17.82 1.82
C LYS A 253 -7.83 -18.67 3.10
N TYR A 254 -7.33 -18.12 4.21
CA TYR A 254 -7.22 -18.83 5.48
C TYR A 254 -8.57 -18.85 6.21
N ALA A 255 -9.06 -20.05 6.56
CA ALA A 255 -10.35 -20.21 7.24
C ALA A 255 -10.38 -19.47 8.58
N THR A 256 -9.31 -19.58 9.37
CA THR A 256 -9.15 -18.89 10.66
C THR A 256 -9.33 -17.39 10.52
N VAL A 257 -8.78 -16.79 9.45
CA VAL A 257 -8.92 -15.36 9.20
C VAL A 257 -10.36 -14.96 8.93
N ARG A 258 -11.08 -15.73 8.11
CA ARG A 258 -12.50 -15.46 7.82
C ARG A 258 -13.38 -15.66 9.05
N GLN A 259 -13.03 -16.63 9.91
CA GLN A 259 -13.83 -16.96 11.09
C GLN A 259 -13.59 -15.99 12.26
N MET A 260 -12.42 -15.34 12.35
CA MET A 260 -12.12 -14.33 13.38
C MET A 260 -13.09 -13.13 13.37
N ALA A 261 -13.82 -12.90 12.28
CA ALA A 261 -14.91 -11.90 12.23
C ALA A 261 -15.98 -12.12 13.31
N CYS A 262 -16.13 -13.34 13.86
CA CYS A 262 -17.04 -13.60 14.97
C CYS A 262 -16.66 -12.92 16.29
N LEU A 263 -15.44 -12.38 16.38
CA LEU A 263 -14.94 -11.62 17.53
C LEU A 263 -15.20 -10.11 17.38
N ASP A 264 -15.74 -9.65 16.25
CA ASP A 264 -16.18 -8.27 16.10
C ASP A 264 -17.48 -8.06 16.89
N PRO A 265 -17.50 -7.17 17.92
CA PRO A 265 -18.69 -6.91 18.71
C PRO A 265 -19.91 -6.48 17.87
N SER A 266 -19.68 -5.77 16.77
CA SER A 266 -20.74 -5.33 15.86
C SER A 266 -21.38 -6.52 15.13
N VAL A 267 -20.59 -7.52 14.76
CA VAL A 267 -21.07 -8.75 14.12
C VAL A 267 -21.74 -9.65 15.16
N MET A 268 -21.18 -9.75 16.37
CA MET A 268 -21.78 -10.47 17.49
C MET A 268 -23.17 -9.94 17.83
N PHE A 269 -23.34 -8.63 17.83
CA PHE A 269 -24.64 -7.99 18.07
C PHE A 269 -25.61 -8.22 16.90
N ARG A 270 -25.15 -8.11 15.66
CA ARG A 270 -25.99 -8.18 14.45
C ARG A 270 -26.43 -9.61 14.10
N ASP A 271 -25.54 -10.59 14.25
CA ASP A 271 -25.79 -11.99 13.90
C ASP A 271 -25.09 -12.94 14.90
N PRO A 272 -25.68 -13.11 16.10
CA PRO A 272 -25.11 -13.95 17.15
C PRO A 272 -24.94 -15.42 16.72
N ASP A 273 -25.85 -15.95 15.92
CA ASP A 273 -25.83 -17.35 15.52
C ASP A 273 -24.73 -17.64 14.50
N LYS A 274 -24.49 -16.72 13.55
CA LYS A 274 -23.30 -16.79 12.70
C LYS A 274 -22.02 -16.74 13.51
N CYS A 275 -21.93 -15.85 14.50
CA CYS A 275 -20.75 -15.74 15.36
C CYS A 275 -20.51 -17.04 16.14
N LYS A 276 -21.56 -17.65 16.71
CA LYS A 276 -21.47 -18.95 17.37
C LYS A 276 -20.98 -20.04 16.42
N ARG A 277 -21.47 -20.09 15.17
CA ARG A 277 -21.01 -21.07 14.17
C ARG A 277 -19.53 -20.87 13.83
N GLN A 278 -19.12 -19.63 13.57
CA GLN A 278 -17.73 -19.30 13.26
C GLN A 278 -16.78 -19.58 14.44
N MET A 279 -17.20 -19.25 15.67
CA MET A 279 -16.45 -19.58 16.89
C MET A 279 -16.29 -21.10 17.07
N LYS A 280 -17.35 -21.88 16.83
CA LYS A 280 -17.25 -23.36 16.85
C LYS A 280 -16.22 -23.87 15.85
N CYS A 281 -16.20 -23.30 14.64
CA CYS A 281 -15.19 -23.66 13.65
C CYS A 281 -13.76 -23.29 14.11
N LEU A 282 -13.54 -22.11 14.70
CA LEU A 282 -12.23 -21.71 15.23
C LEU A 282 -11.74 -22.67 16.32
N VAL A 283 -12.61 -22.99 17.28
CA VAL A 283 -12.28 -23.93 18.37
C VAL A 283 -11.98 -25.31 17.80
N GLN A 284 -12.78 -25.78 16.83
CA GLN A 284 -12.53 -27.06 16.18
C GLN A 284 -11.18 -27.09 15.45
N THR A 285 -10.81 -26.02 14.74
CA THR A 285 -9.50 -25.89 14.11
C THR A 285 -8.39 -25.96 15.17
N PHE A 286 -8.50 -25.22 16.27
CA PHE A 286 -7.47 -25.26 17.31
C PHE A 286 -7.38 -26.59 18.05
N LEU A 287 -8.48 -27.34 18.17
CA LEU A 287 -8.46 -28.71 18.68
C LEU A 287 -7.76 -29.68 17.72
N GLN A 288 -8.04 -29.57 16.42
CA GLN A 288 -7.40 -30.37 15.36
C GLN A 288 -5.90 -30.10 15.28
N ASP A 289 -5.53 -28.83 15.41
CA ASP A 289 -4.14 -28.35 15.39
C ASP A 289 -3.41 -28.61 16.73
N LYS A 290 -4.08 -29.23 17.71
CA LYS A 290 -3.58 -29.51 19.07
C LYS A 290 -3.09 -28.26 19.81
N GLN A 291 -3.65 -27.11 19.45
CA GLN A 291 -3.44 -25.82 20.13
C GLN A 291 -4.33 -25.67 21.37
N LEU A 292 -5.46 -26.40 21.40
CA LEU A 292 -6.31 -26.55 22.58
C LEU A 292 -6.34 -28.02 23.00
N THR A 293 -6.33 -28.28 24.31
CA THR A 293 -6.58 -29.62 24.84
C THR A 293 -8.08 -29.88 24.84
N GLY A 294 -8.55 -31.01 24.30
CA GLY A 294 -9.96 -31.39 24.16
C GLY A 294 -10.74 -31.61 25.47
N GLY A 295 -10.22 -31.15 26.61
CA GLY A 295 -10.94 -31.17 27.88
C GLY A 295 -11.64 -29.84 28.09
N VAL A 296 -12.97 -29.83 27.95
CA VAL A 296 -13.77 -28.94 28.78
C VAL A 296 -13.44 -29.35 30.21
N SER A 297 -12.65 -28.55 30.93
CA SER A 297 -12.69 -28.58 32.37
C SER A 297 -14.10 -28.16 32.75
N ALA A 298 -14.98 -29.16 32.90
CA ALA A 298 -16.27 -28.98 33.54
C ALA A 298 -15.96 -28.32 34.87
N GLY A 299 -16.32 -27.04 35.00
CA GLY A 299 -16.19 -26.32 36.24
C GLY A 299 -16.92 -27.13 37.30
N ARG A 300 -16.16 -27.69 38.23
CA ARG A 300 -16.71 -28.07 39.52
C ARG A 300 -16.98 -26.76 40.24
N ASN A 301 -18.23 -26.30 40.18
CA ASN A 301 -18.84 -25.59 41.29
C ASN A 301 -19.35 -26.64 42.28
#